data_AF-A0A1C6IAS7-F1
#
_entry.id   AF-A0A1C6IAS7-F1
#
_cell.length_a   1.000
_cell.length_b   1.000
_cell.length_c   1.000
_cell.angle_alpha   90.00
_cell.angle_beta   90.00
_cell.angle_gamma   90.00
#
_symmetry.space_group_name_H-M   'P 1'
#
loop_
_entity.id
_entity.type
_entity.pdbx_description
1 polymer ?
#
loop_
_entity_poly.entity_id
_entity_poly.type
_entity_poly.pdbx_seq_one_letter_code
_entity_poly.pdbx_strand_id
1 'polypeptide(L)'
;MSSPTFAIVNYYRGPKPLAHFDLYRISTENDLCAAGFYDYLDQGAIIAAEWSENFADLLALENPIRVDIQRVDENTRRITIEGVTL
;
A
#
# COMPACT_ATOMS: atom_id res chain seq x y z
N MET A 1 12.74 -2.26 -8.18
CA MET A 1 11.91 -2.57 -6.99
C MET A 1 11.53 -4.04 -7.10
N SER A 2 11.79 -4.83 -6.05
CA SER A 2 11.38 -6.24 -5.97
C SER A 2 10.14 -6.34 -5.06
N SER A 3 9.21 -7.22 -5.40
CA SER A 3 8.06 -7.55 -4.55
C SER A 3 8.55 -7.93 -3.13
N PRO A 4 7.83 -7.55 -2.06
CA PRO A 4 8.08 -8.04 -0.70
C PRO A 4 7.73 -9.53 -0.57
N THR A 5 8.40 -10.41 -1.31
CA THR A 5 8.03 -11.83 -1.36
C THR A 5 8.20 -12.53 0.02
N PHE A 6 9.02 -11.96 0.90
CA PHE A 6 9.28 -12.47 2.27
C PHE A 6 9.19 -11.43 3.38
N ALA A 7 9.42 -10.14 3.10
CA ALA A 7 9.28 -9.09 4.08
C ALA A 7 7.84 -8.56 4.07
N ILE A 8 7.22 -8.39 5.23
CA ILE A 8 5.88 -7.74 5.34
C ILE A 8 5.95 -6.29 4.82
N VAL A 9 7.09 -5.64 5.00
CA VAL A 9 7.34 -4.26 4.57
C VAL A 9 8.72 -4.16 3.91
N ASN A 10 8.78 -3.54 2.74
CA ASN A 10 10.02 -3.03 2.18
C ASN A 10 10.09 -1.52 2.39
N TYR A 11 11.14 -1.03 3.06
CA TYR A 11 11.35 0.40 3.29
C TYR A 11 12.46 0.95 2.39
N TYR A 12 12.11 1.92 1.55
CA TYR A 12 13.02 2.57 0.62
C TYR A 12 13.30 3.99 1.08
N ARG A 13 14.58 4.29 1.33
CA ARG A 13 15.04 5.62 1.76
C ARG A 13 15.14 6.57 0.58
N GLY A 14 14.76 7.83 0.79
CA GLY A 14 14.84 8.91 -0.20
C GLY A 14 14.33 10.23 0.37
N PRO A 15 14.30 11.32 -0.43
CA PRO A 15 13.76 12.61 0.01
C PRO A 15 12.31 12.53 0.51
N LYS A 16 11.54 11.60 -0.07
CA LYS A 16 10.30 11.09 0.52
C LYS A 16 10.46 9.57 0.67
N PRO A 17 10.51 9.04 1.90
CA PRO A 17 10.63 7.60 2.09
C PRO A 17 9.36 6.89 1.60
N LEU A 18 9.53 5.66 1.09
CA LEU A 18 8.44 4.80 0.65
C LEU A 18 8.42 3.53 1.49
N ALA A 19 7.31 3.27 2.17
CA ALA A 19 7.04 2.00 2.82
C ALA A 19 6.08 1.19 1.94
N HIS A 20 6.55 0.05 1.43
CA HIS A 20 5.76 -0.84 0.59
C HIS A 20 5.29 -2.04 1.41
N PHE A 21 3.98 -2.12 1.64
CA PHE A 21 3.28 -3.16 2.37
C PHE A 21 2.62 -4.16 1.41
N ASP A 22 2.76 -5.45 1.70
CA ASP A 22 1.94 -6.51 1.11
C ASP A 22 0.96 -7.01 2.17
N LEU A 23 -0.31 -6.61 2.05
CA LEU A 23 -1.35 -6.90 3.03
C LEU A 23 -2.02 -8.26 2.82
N TYR A 24 -1.58 -9.06 1.84
CA TYR A 24 -2.10 -10.41 1.62
C TYR A 24 -1.88 -11.33 2.82
N ARG A 25 -0.80 -11.11 3.58
CA ARG A 25 -0.38 -11.96 4.71
C ARG A 25 -0.75 -11.41 6.09
N ILE A 26 -1.37 -10.25 6.15
CA ILE A 26 -1.78 -9.59 7.40
C ILE A 26 -3.25 -9.93 7.64
N SER A 27 -3.55 -10.52 8.79
CA SER A 27 -4.89 -11.03 9.10
C SER A 27 -5.71 -10.09 9.98
N THR A 28 -5.03 -9.26 10.77
CA THR A 28 -5.67 -8.39 11.77
C THR A 28 -5.05 -7.01 11.79
N GLU A 29 -5.80 -6.02 12.28
CA GLU A 29 -5.30 -4.66 12.50
C GLU A 29 -4.13 -4.65 13.50
N ASN A 30 -4.14 -5.53 14.50
CA ASN A 30 -3.04 -5.63 15.46
C ASN A 30 -1.74 -6.09 14.79
N ASP A 31 -1.83 -7.01 13.81
CA ASP A 31 -0.66 -7.44 13.01
C ASP A 31 -0.15 -6.30 12.12
N LEU A 32 -1.07 -5.51 11.54
CA LEU A 32 -0.73 -4.32 10.75
C LEU A 32 0.00 -3.27 11.60
N CYS A 33 -0.51 -3.03 12.81
CA CYS A 33 0.10 -2.13 13.78
C CYS A 33 1.48 -2.65 14.22
N ALA A 34 1.61 -3.94 14.54
CA ALA A 34 2.88 -4.57 14.88
C ALA A 34 3.91 -4.53 13.74
N ALA A 35 3.45 -4.47 12.48
CA ALA A 35 4.31 -4.25 11.31
C ALA A 35 4.79 -2.80 11.14
N GLY A 36 4.34 -1.88 12.00
CA GLY A 36 4.77 -0.48 12.02
C GLY A 36 4.07 0.43 11.02
N PHE A 37 2.89 0.04 10.51
CA PHE A 37 2.15 0.81 9.49
C PHE A 37 1.96 2.27 9.90
N TYR A 38 1.41 2.50 11.10
CA TYR A 38 1.15 3.84 11.62
C TYR A 38 2.45 4.61 11.89
N ASP A 39 3.51 3.94 12.34
CA ASP A 39 4.80 4.60 12.56
C ASP A 39 5.37 5.17 11.26
N TYR A 40 5.24 4.46 10.13
CA TYR A 40 5.68 4.96 8.83
C TYR A 40 4.81 6.12 8.34
N LEU A 41 3.50 6.05 8.57
CA LEU A 41 2.55 7.11 8.23
C LEU A 41 2.91 8.40 8.99
N ASP A 42 3.11 8.30 10.30
CA ASP A 42 3.46 9.42 11.18
C ASP A 42 4.83 10.02 10.86
N GLN A 43 5.77 9.20 10.37
CA GLN A 43 7.08 9.66 9.88
C GLN A 43 7.00 10.38 8.52
N GLY A 44 5.81 10.49 7.91
CA GLY A 44 5.60 11.14 6.64
C GLY A 44 6.10 10.33 5.44
N ALA A 45 6.20 9.00 5.59
CA ALA A 45 6.49 8.13 4.46
C ALA A 45 5.27 8.05 3.52
N ILE A 46 5.55 7.91 2.23
CA ILE A 46 4.54 7.44 1.29
C ILE A 46 4.33 5.96 1.59
N ILE A 47 3.07 5.55 1.75
CA ILE A 47 2.72 4.14 1.90
C ILE A 47 2.14 3.63 0.58
N ALA A 48 2.73 2.57 0.04
CA ALA A 48 2.12 1.78 -1.02
C ALA A 48 1.66 0.45 -0.42
N ALA A 49 0.38 0.11 -0.55
CA ALA A 49 -0.19 -1.10 0.01
C ALA A 49 -0.79 -1.97 -1.10
N GLU A 50 -0.19 -3.13 -1.35
CA GLU A 50 -0.79 -4.19 -2.17
C GLU A 50 -1.84 -4.95 -1.33
N TRP A 51 -2.88 -5.48 -1.98
CA TRP A 51 -4.01 -6.18 -1.34
C TRP A 51 -4.76 -5.33 -0.30
N SER A 52 -4.83 -4.01 -0.55
CA SER A 52 -5.50 -3.02 0.29
C SER A 52 -6.97 -3.33 0.63
N GLU A 53 -7.64 -4.14 -0.19
CA GLU A 53 -9.01 -4.60 0.04
C GLU A 53 -9.19 -5.36 1.36
N ASN A 54 -8.13 -6.00 1.87
CA ASN A 54 -8.16 -6.70 3.16
C ASN A 54 -8.33 -5.75 4.36
N PHE A 55 -8.01 -4.46 4.18
CA PHE A 55 -8.06 -3.42 5.20
C PHE A 55 -8.79 -2.16 4.70
N ALA A 56 -9.71 -2.31 3.74
CA ALA A 56 -10.30 -1.18 3.02
C ALA A 56 -10.93 -0.11 3.94
N ASP A 57 -11.72 -0.55 4.94
CA ASP A 57 -12.41 0.37 5.87
C ASP A 57 -11.43 1.17 6.73
N LEU A 58 -10.34 0.53 7.16
CA LEU A 58 -9.29 1.16 7.95
C LEU A 58 -8.50 2.15 7.11
N LEU A 59 -8.09 1.73 5.92
CA LEU A 59 -7.32 2.57 5.01
C LEU A 59 -8.13 3.78 4.51
N ALA A 60 -9.45 3.66 4.36
CA ALA A 60 -10.31 4.76 3.93
C ALA A 60 -10.26 5.98 4.88
N LEU A 61 -9.96 5.76 6.17
CA LEU A 61 -9.80 6.83 7.15
C LEU A 61 -8.64 7.78 6.82
N GLU A 62 -7.63 7.28 6.11
CA GLU A 62 -6.44 8.04 5.70
C GLU A 62 -6.61 8.75 4.35
N ASN A 63 -7.81 8.73 3.77
CA ASN A 63 -8.13 9.32 2.46
C ASN A 63 -7.12 8.93 1.35
N PRO A 64 -6.94 7.63 1.07
CA PRO A 64 -5.88 7.16 0.19
C PRO A 64 -6.19 7.47 -1.27
N ILE A 65 -5.12 7.63 -2.06
CA ILE A 65 -5.24 7.54 -3.52
C ILE A 65 -5.40 6.07 -3.87
N ARG A 66 -6.54 5.72 -4.48
CA ARG A 66 -6.80 4.35 -4.91
C ARG A 66 -6.26 4.14 -6.31
N VAL A 67 -5.48 3.07 -6.49
CA VAL A 67 -4.98 2.64 -7.79
C VAL A 67 -5.49 1.23 -8.08
N ASP A 68 -6.38 1.11 -9.06
CA ASP A 68 -6.91 -0.17 -9.53
C ASP A 68 -6.20 -0.57 -10.83
N ILE A 69 -5.63 -1.77 -10.88
CA ILE A 69 -4.88 -2.28 -12.03
C ILE A 69 -5.55 -3.56 -12.53
N GLN A 70 -6.21 -3.47 -13.69
CA GLN A 70 -6.93 -4.58 -14.30
C GLN A 70 -6.22 -5.12 -15.53
N ARG A 71 -6.21 -6.45 -15.68
CA ARG A 71 -5.73 -7.11 -16.89
C ARG A 71 -6.75 -6.98 -18.02
N VAL A 72 -6.31 -6.41 -19.15
CA VAL A 72 -7.14 -6.31 -20.37
C VAL A 72 -6.82 -7.48 -21.30
N ASP A 73 -5.53 -7.74 -21.52
CA ASP A 73 -5.02 -8.89 -22.28
C ASP A 73 -3.64 -9.32 -21.76
N GLU A 74 -2.83 -10.04 -22.54
CA GLU A 74 -1.48 -10.45 -22.15
C GLU A 74 -0.57 -9.26 -21.80
N ASN A 75 -0.53 -8.24 -22.65
CA ASN A 75 0.44 -7.15 -22.59
C ASN A 75 -0.18 -5.81 -22.18
N THR A 76 -1.51 -5.74 -22.06
CA THR A 76 -2.23 -4.51 -21.74
C THR A 76 -2.83 -4.56 -20.33
N ARG A 77 -2.70 -3.44 -19.60
CA ARG A 77 -3.38 -3.19 -18.32
C ARG A 77 -4.18 -1.90 -18.41
N ARG A 78 -5.35 -1.88 -17.75
CA ARG A 78 -6.09 -0.64 -17.46
C ARG A 78 -5.73 -0.21 -16.05
N ILE A 79 -5.36 1.04 -15.89
CA ILE A 79 -5.06 1.65 -14.59
C ILE A 79 -6.07 2.75 -14.33
N THR A 80 -6.80 2.65 -13.23
CA THR A 80 -7.75 3.66 -12.77
C THR A 80 -7.20 4.27 -11.49
N ILE A 81 -7.19 5.61 -11.41
CA ILE A 81 -6.69 6.34 -10.24
C ILE A 81 -7.81 7.23 -9.71
N GLU A 82 -8.11 7.11 -8.42
CA GLU A 82 -9.18 7.84 -7.72
C GLU A 82 -8.62 8.54 -6.48
N GLY A 83 -9.32 9.58 -5.99
CA GLY A 83 -8.91 10.32 -4.79
C GLY A 83 -7.81 11.37 -5.04
N VAL A 84 -7.58 11.74 -6.30
CA VAL A 84 -6.62 12.80 -6.68
C VAL A 84 -7.36 14.10 -6.99
N THR A 85 -6.90 15.20 -6.39
CA THR A 85 -7.30 16.56 -6.80
C THR A 85 -6.20 17.12 -7.70
N LEU A 86 -6.58 17.60 -8.90
CA LEU A 86 -5.67 18.26 -9.86
C LEU A 86 -5.47 19.74 -9.53
#